data_AF-A0A540NQ76-F1
#
_entry.id   AF-A0A540NQ76-F1
#
_cell.length_a   1.000
_cell.length_b   1.000
_cell.length_c   1.000
_cell.angle_alpha   90.00
_cell.angle_beta   90.00
_cell.angle_gamma   90.00
#
_symmetry.space_group_name_H-M   'P 1'
#
loop_
_entity.id
_entity.type
_entity.pdbx_description
1 polymer ?
#
loop_
_entity_poly.entity_id
_entity_poly.type
_entity_poly.pdbx_seq_one_letter_code
_entity_poly.pdbx_strand_id
1 'polypeptide(L)'
;MILVLKKRGSTTKLVAKYRPSMPILFVVVPKITTAYFETSYSNAAPARHDLVYRGVLPLLHSAPIRASHAESTEESIQFVVEHAKAKGLCKPGDAVVALHGANADMIKICL
;
A
#
# COMPACT_ATOMS: atom_id res chain seq x y z
N MET A 1 -0.62 -13.13 -0.07
CA MET A 1 -0.28 -11.83 -0.72
C MET A 1 0.57 -11.00 0.23
N ILE A 2 1.49 -10.16 -0.27
CA ILE A 2 2.20 -9.16 0.54
C ILE A 2 1.60 -7.78 0.23
N LEU A 3 1.19 -7.06 1.25
CA LEU A 3 0.67 -5.71 1.19
C LEU A 3 1.73 -4.73 1.72
N VAL A 4 2.05 -3.66 0.97
CA VAL A 4 3.04 -2.65 1.36
C VAL A 4 2.39 -1.27 1.38
N LEU A 5 2.27 -0.66 2.55
CA LEU A 5 1.78 0.71 2.74
C LEU A 5 2.94 1.64 3.04
N LYS A 6 3.42 2.36 2.02
CA LYS A 6 4.49 3.35 2.17
C LYS A 6 4.28 4.53 1.22
N LYS A 7 4.78 5.70 1.64
CA LYS A 7 4.81 6.91 0.82
C LYS A 7 5.81 6.83 -0.35
N ARG A 8 6.76 5.89 -0.31
CA ARG A 8 7.84 5.70 -1.30
C ARG A 8 8.06 4.21 -1.57
N GLY A 9 8.39 3.87 -2.82
CA GLY A 9 8.56 2.49 -3.31
C GLY A 9 9.84 1.75 -2.89
N SER A 10 10.69 2.31 -2.02
CA SER A 10 11.95 1.65 -1.63
C SER A 10 11.74 0.31 -0.93
N THR A 11 10.66 0.18 -0.14
CA THR A 11 10.30 -1.07 0.53
C THR A 11 9.82 -2.12 -0.47
N THR A 12 9.02 -1.71 -1.46
CA THR A 12 8.53 -2.59 -2.53
C THR A 12 9.69 -3.24 -3.30
N LYS A 13 10.73 -2.45 -3.61
CA LYS A 13 11.98 -2.95 -4.22
C LYS A 13 12.64 -4.05 -3.38
N LEU A 14 12.73 -3.86 -2.06
CA LEU A 14 13.36 -4.83 -1.16
C LEU A 14 12.55 -6.13 -1.08
N VAL A 15 11.22 -6.04 -0.99
CA VAL A 15 10.35 -7.23 -1.00
C VAL A 15 10.50 -7.97 -2.33
N ALA A 16 10.45 -7.24 -3.46
CA ALA A 16 10.57 -7.84 -4.79
C ALA A 16 11.94 -8.49 -5.05
N LYS A 17 13.01 -8.02 -4.38
CA LYS A 17 14.35 -8.64 -4.43
C LYS A 17 14.31 -10.13 -4.05
N TYR A 18 13.48 -10.49 -3.07
CA TYR A 18 13.33 -11.87 -2.60
C TYR A 18 12.37 -12.71 -3.45
N ARG A 19 11.82 -12.15 -4.55
CA ARG A 19 10.99 -12.85 -5.54
C ARG A 19 9.92 -13.76 -4.91
N PRO A 20 9.06 -13.25 -4.02
CA PRO A 20 7.99 -14.05 -3.44
C PRO A 20 7.11 -14.66 -4.54
N SER A 21 6.61 -15.87 -4.30
CA SER A 21 5.70 -16.57 -5.24
C SER A 21 4.30 -15.94 -5.30
N MET A 22 3.95 -15.11 -4.31
CA MET A 22 2.67 -14.41 -4.20
C MET A 22 2.79 -12.94 -4.64
N PRO A 23 1.68 -12.30 -5.09
CA PRO A 23 1.70 -10.91 -5.52
C PRO A 23 2.05 -9.94 -4.37
N ILE A 24 2.70 -8.84 -4.75
CA ILE A 24 3.07 -7.71 -3.90
C ILE A 24 2.15 -6.53 -4.25
N LEU A 25 1.17 -6.24 -3.41
CA LEU A 25 0.27 -5.10 -3.56
C LEU A 25 0.88 -3.88 -2.89
N PHE A 26 1.32 -2.89 -3.67
CA PHE A 26 1.95 -1.67 -3.16
C PHE A 26 0.97 -0.51 -3.18
N VAL A 27 0.70 0.07 -2.02
CA VAL A 27 -0.26 1.15 -1.86
C VAL A 27 0.47 2.46 -1.70
N VAL A 28 0.27 3.36 -2.65
CA VAL A 28 0.78 4.73 -2.60
C VAL A 28 -0.30 5.62 -2.02
N VAL A 29 -0.01 6.17 -0.84
CA VAL A 29 -0.83 7.20 -0.19
C VAL A 29 -0.23 8.57 -0.56
N PRO A 30 -0.87 9.36 -1.43
CA PRO A 30 -0.40 10.69 -1.78
C PRO A 30 -0.48 11.61 -0.54
N LYS A 31 0.55 12.45 -0.35
CA LYS A 31 0.48 13.54 0.63
C LYS A 31 -0.43 14.62 0.04
N ILE A 32 -1.52 14.92 0.72
CA ILE A 32 -2.33 16.09 0.40
C ILE A 32 -1.64 17.29 1.06
N THR A 33 -1.01 18.14 0.25
CA THR A 33 -0.50 19.45 0.71
C THR A 33 -1.62 20.44 0.52
N THR A 34 -2.32 20.79 1.60
CA THR A 34 -3.38 21.80 1.57
C THR A 34 -2.77 23.19 1.45
N ALA A 35 -2.38 23.56 0.24
CA ALA A 35 -2.21 24.95 -0.16
C ALA A 35 -2.98 25.09 -1.46
N TYR A 36 -4.16 25.71 -1.38
CA TYR A 36 -5.09 25.97 -2.47
C TYR A 36 -5.88 24.74 -2.95
N PHE A 37 -7.16 24.97 -3.23
CA PHE A 37 -8.27 24.02 -3.45
C PHE A 37 -8.14 23.12 -4.70
N GLU A 38 -6.94 22.68 -5.06
CA GLU A 38 -6.71 21.73 -6.15
C GLU A 38 -6.03 20.47 -5.60
N THR A 39 -6.78 19.37 -5.59
CA THR A 39 -6.28 18.02 -5.33
C THR A 39 -5.38 17.58 -6.48
N SER A 40 -4.19 18.18 -6.60
CA SER A 40 -3.21 17.76 -7.59
C SER A 40 -2.71 16.35 -7.21
N TYR A 41 -3.14 15.36 -7.99
CA TYR A 41 -2.71 13.95 -7.93
C TYR A 41 -1.25 13.81 -8.41
N SER A 42 -0.35 14.53 -7.75
CA SER A 42 0.98 14.87 -8.28
C SER A 42 1.96 13.70 -8.26
N ASN A 43 1.70 12.61 -7.53
CA ASN A 43 2.73 11.59 -7.28
C ASN A 43 2.32 10.15 -7.60
N ALA A 44 1.74 9.92 -8.79
CA ALA A 44 1.62 8.58 -9.37
C ALA A 44 2.96 8.05 -9.94
N ALA A 45 3.96 8.93 -10.13
CA ALA A 45 5.26 8.55 -10.69
C ALA A 45 5.98 7.46 -9.86
N PRO A 46 6.04 7.51 -8.51
CA PRO A 46 6.55 6.42 -7.69
C PRO A 46 5.78 5.10 -7.89
N ALA A 47 4.46 5.15 -8.00
CA ALA A 47 3.63 3.97 -8.24
C ALA A 47 3.94 3.32 -9.59
N ARG A 48 4.10 4.14 -10.64
CA ARG A 48 4.46 3.68 -11.99
C ARG A 48 5.88 3.13 -12.07
N HIS A 49 6.83 3.77 -11.39
CA HIS A 49 8.23 3.32 -11.38
C HIS A 49 8.38 1.94 -10.71
N ASP A 50 7.53 1.64 -9.73
CA ASP A 50 7.55 0.34 -9.05
C ASP A 50 7.08 -0.84 -9.93
N LEU A 51 6.41 -0.58 -11.07
CA LEU A 51 6.06 -1.62 -12.05
C LEU A 51 7.28 -2.29 -12.69
N VAL A 52 8.47 -1.68 -12.59
CA VAL A 52 9.73 -2.29 -13.05
C VAL A 52 10.07 -3.55 -12.24
N TYR A 53 9.55 -3.67 -11.02
CA TYR A 53 9.80 -4.83 -10.17
C TYR A 53 8.75 -5.92 -10.40
N ARG A 54 9.20 -7.16 -10.65
CA ARG A 54 8.31 -8.32 -10.86
C ARG A 54 7.40 -8.53 -9.66
N GLY A 55 6.13 -8.81 -9.96
CA GLY A 55 5.13 -9.21 -8.97
C GLY A 55 4.51 -8.04 -8.22
N VAL A 56 4.90 -6.80 -8.54
CA VAL A 56 4.35 -5.59 -7.93
C VAL A 56 3.09 -5.16 -8.66
N LEU A 57 2.04 -4.90 -7.87
CA LEU A 57 0.77 -4.34 -8.29
C LEU A 57 0.59 -3.01 -7.53
N PRO A 58 0.80 -1.85 -8.18
CA PRO A 58 0.59 -0.57 -7.52
C PRO A 58 -0.90 -0.23 -7.43
N LEU A 59 -1.32 0.28 -6.28
CA LEU A 59 -2.65 0.79 -6.01
C LEU A 59 -2.53 2.23 -5.50
N LEU A 60 -3.24 3.15 -6.15
CA LEU A 60 -3.39 4.51 -5.66
C LEU A 60 -4.59 4.56 -4.72
N HIS A 61 -4.35 4.94 -3.47
CA HIS A 61 -5.40 5.10 -2.47
C HIS A 61 -5.44 6.54 -1.99
N SER A 62 -6.57 7.22 -2.19
CA SER A 62 -6.83 8.54 -1.63
C SER A 62 -7.33 8.39 -0.20
N ALA A 63 -6.41 8.27 0.76
CA ALA A 63 -6.78 8.25 2.18
C ALA A 63 -7.29 9.63 2.63
N PRO A 64 -8.38 9.73 3.40
CA PRO A 64 -8.79 10.99 4.03
C PRO A 64 -7.75 11.45 5.06
N ILE A 65 -7.51 12.76 5.13
CA ILE A 65 -6.63 13.37 6.14
C ILE A 65 -7.30 13.19 7.52
N ARG A 66 -6.83 12.26 8.34
CA ARG A 66 -7.28 12.07 9.72
C ARG A 66 -6.12 12.36 10.68
N ALA A 67 -6.46 12.85 11.88
CA ALA A 67 -5.53 13.45 12.83
C ALA A 67 -4.54 12.46 13.48
N SER A 68 -4.77 11.15 13.40
CA SER A 68 -3.89 10.12 13.96
C SER A 68 -3.33 9.20 12.86
N HIS A 69 -2.01 8.97 12.86
CA HIS A 69 -1.34 8.12 11.87
C HIS A 69 -1.65 6.62 12.03
N ALA A 70 -2.01 6.18 13.24
CA ALA A 70 -2.28 4.77 13.53
C ALA A 70 -3.65 4.32 13.03
N GLU A 71 -4.72 5.07 13.34
CA GLU A 71 -6.09 4.71 12.90
C GLU A 71 -6.21 4.76 11.38
N SER A 72 -5.58 5.76 10.75
CA SER A 72 -5.53 5.89 9.28
C SER A 72 -4.84 4.69 8.60
N THR A 73 -3.93 3.99 9.29
CA THR A 73 -3.22 2.83 8.71
C THR A 73 -4.09 1.58 8.68
N GLU A 74 -4.85 1.30 9.75
CA GLU A 74 -5.72 0.12 9.80
C GLU A 74 -6.87 0.22 8.80
N GLU A 75 -7.51 1.40 8.70
CA GLU A 75 -8.53 1.68 7.69
C GLU A 75 -7.98 1.49 6.26
N SER A 76 -6.75 1.96 6.02
CA SER A 76 -6.07 1.77 4.73
C SER A 76 -5.82 0.29 4.45
N ILE A 77 -5.36 -0.49 5.43
CA ILE A 77 -5.16 -1.94 5.28
C ILE A 77 -6.49 -2.62 4.94
N GLN A 78 -7.56 -2.29 5.67
CA GLN A 78 -8.88 -2.87 5.43
C GLN A 78 -9.42 -2.54 4.04
N PHE A 79 -9.35 -1.27 3.63
CA PHE A 79 -9.73 -0.85 2.27
C PHE A 79 -8.98 -1.66 1.20
N VAL A 80 -7.67 -1.84 1.38
CA VAL A 80 -6.85 -2.53 0.39
C VAL A 80 -7.12 -4.02 0.37
N VAL A 81 -7.39 -4.64 1.52
CA VAL A 81 -7.81 -6.04 1.60
C VAL A 81 -9.15 -6.24 0.88
N GLU A 82 -10.13 -5.35 1.08
CA GLU A 82 -11.40 -5.42 0.35
C GLU A 82 -11.21 -5.21 -1.16
N HIS A 83 -10.36 -4.28 -1.56
CA HIS A 83 -9.98 -4.12 -2.97
C HIS A 83 -9.34 -5.38 -3.54
N ALA A 84 -8.43 -6.01 -2.80
CA ALA A 84 -7.76 -7.24 -3.19
C ALA A 84 -8.75 -8.41 -3.34
N LYS A 85 -9.71 -8.55 -2.42
CA LYS A 85 -10.80 -9.53 -2.53
C LYS A 85 -11.65 -9.31 -3.77
N ALA A 86 -12.06 -8.06 -4.03
CA ALA A 86 -12.84 -7.70 -5.21
C ALA A 86 -12.09 -7.98 -6.54
N LYS A 87 -10.76 -7.94 -6.51
CA LYS A 87 -9.89 -8.28 -7.65
C LYS A 87 -9.48 -9.76 -7.71
N GLY A 88 -9.94 -10.59 -6.77
CA GLY A 88 -9.58 -12.01 -6.69
C GLY A 88 -8.12 -12.28 -6.31
N LEU A 89 -7.44 -11.31 -5.69
CA LEU A 89 -6.04 -11.45 -5.25
C LEU A 89 -5.92 -12.19 -3.91
N CYS A 90 -6.99 -12.21 -3.12
CA CYS A 90 -7.14 -13.01 -1.90
C CYS A 90 -8.62 -13.35 -1.66
N LYS A 91 -8.88 -14.30 -0.77
CA LYS A 91 -10.22 -14.71 -0.33
C LYS A 91 -10.29 -14.82 1.20
N PRO A 92 -11.49 -14.87 1.81
CA PRO A 92 -11.62 -15.13 3.23
C PRO A 92 -10.87 -16.41 3.65
N GLY A 93 -10.10 -16.34 4.73
CA GLY A 93 -9.24 -17.41 5.23
C GLY A 93 -7.82 -17.44 4.64
N ASP A 94 -7.50 -16.58 3.67
CA ASP A 94 -6.12 -16.41 3.21
C ASP A 94 -5.31 -15.51 4.15
N ALA A 95 -4.08 -15.93 4.46
CA ALA A 95 -3.15 -15.07 5.20
C ALA A 95 -2.56 -13.96 4.31
N VAL A 96 -2.58 -12.72 4.82
CA VAL A 96 -1.99 -11.53 4.18
C VAL A 96 -0.94 -10.93 5.09
N VAL A 97 0.23 -10.63 4.55
CA VAL A 97 1.32 -9.95 5.28
C VAL A 97 1.27 -8.46 4.94
N ALA A 98 0.99 -7.60 5.93
CA ALA A 98 0.99 -6.16 5.77
C ALA A 98 2.27 -5.53 6.34
N LEU A 99 2.98 -4.78 5.49
CA LEU A 99 4.16 -3.99 5.82
C LEU A 99 3.78 -2.51 5.82
N HIS A 100 3.88 -1.85 6.97
CA HIS A 100 3.63 -0.41 7.07
C HIS A 100 4.64 0.26 7.99
N GLY A 101 4.87 1.57 7.80
CA GLY A 101 5.79 2.35 8.62
C GLY A 101 5.13 3.62 9.10
N ALA A 102 4.34 3.52 10.17
CA ALA A 102 3.76 4.69 10.83
C ALA A 102 4.80 5.34 11.75
N ASN A 103 5.48 4.55 12.60
CA ASN A 103 6.51 5.01 13.55
C ASN A 103 7.75 4.08 13.60
N ALA A 104 7.58 2.78 13.29
CA ALA A 104 8.62 1.77 13.09
C ALA A 104 8.16 0.84 11.95
N ASP A 105 9.08 0.11 11.31
CA ASP A 105 8.71 -0.89 10.30
C ASP A 105 8.00 -2.06 11.00
N MET A 106 6.68 -2.16 10.79
CA MET A 106 5.82 -3.16 11.44
C MET A 106 5.33 -4.18 10.42
N ILE A 107 5.37 -5.45 10.83
CA ILE A 107 4.85 -6.59 10.07
C ILE A 107 3.59 -7.09 10.79
N LYS A 108 2.45 -7.07 10.11
CA LYS A 108 1.19 -7.63 10.61
C LYS A 108 0.76 -8.80 9.73
N ILE A 109 0.38 -9.91 10.36
CA ILE A 109 -0.25 -11.05 9.67
C ILE A 109 -1.75 -10.90 9.88
N CYS A 110 -2.48 -10.68 8.79
CA CYS A 110 -3.94 -10.67 8.77
C CYS A 110 -4.43 -12.05 8.33
N LEU A 111 -5.36 -12.64 9.08
CA LEU A 111 -6.00 -13.93 8.81
C LEU A 111 -7.43 -13.74 8.29
#